data_AF-A0A7D9KGB7-F1
#
_entry.id   AF-A0A7D9KGB7-F1
#
_cell.length_a   1.000
_cell.length_b   1.000
_cell.length_c   1.000
_cell.angle_alpha   90.00
_cell.angle_beta   90.00
_cell.angle_gamma   90.00
#
_symmetry.space_group_name_H-M   'P 1'
#
loop_
_entity.id
_entity.type
_entity.pdbx_description
1 polymer ?
#
loop_
_entity_poly.entity_id
_entity_poly.type
_entity_poly.pdbx_seq_one_letter_code
_entity_poly.pdbx_strand_id
1 'polypeptide(L)'
;KGKKIKSITFADWLDSPWKSFFTDDRGTKPVPPTGIEMNEIREIGNVFSTPPGIEFTIHPGLKRILKGRRNMMDEGHVDWAIGEALAFGSLLKEGIHVRLSGQDVERGTFSHRHHVLHDQIRDKVTYVPLDQLSENQAKYIVCNSSLSEYAVLGFELGYSMTNPNSLVCWEAQFGDFNNTAQCIIDQFISSGQDKWIRQSNIVLLLPHGFEGMGPEHSSARPERFLQMSNDDPDWFP
;
A
#
# COMPACT_ATOMS: atom_id res chain seq x y z
N LYS A 1 3.00 25.27 42.63
CA LYS A 1 2.32 26.38 41.91
C LYS A 1 1.66 25.78 40.67
N GLY A 2 0.36 25.47 40.70
CA GLY A 2 -0.37 24.98 39.52
C GLY A 2 -0.57 26.13 38.52
N LYS A 3 -0.12 25.95 37.27
CA LYS A 3 -0.39 26.92 36.20
C LYS A 3 -1.90 26.93 35.92
N LYS A 4 -2.54 28.10 36.07
CA LYS A 4 -3.91 28.33 35.58
C LYS A 4 -3.87 28.34 34.05
N ILE A 5 -4.28 27.24 33.43
CA ILE A 5 -4.52 27.16 31.98
C ILE A 5 -5.83 27.93 31.72
N LYS A 6 -5.76 29.04 30.98
CA LYS A 6 -6.90 29.95 30.73
C LYS A 6 -7.71 29.60 29.47
N SER A 7 -7.16 28.77 28.59
CA SER A 7 -7.83 28.25 27.40
C SER A 7 -7.14 26.95 27.01
N ILE A 8 -7.93 25.93 26.71
CA ILE A 8 -7.46 24.71 26.04
C ILE A 8 -7.58 24.99 24.55
N THR A 9 -6.48 24.83 23.81
CA THR A 9 -6.49 24.88 22.35
C THR A 9 -6.53 23.45 21.80
N PHE A 10 -7.09 23.23 20.61
CA PHE A 10 -7.10 21.89 19.98
C PHE A 10 -5.68 21.31 19.83
N ALA A 11 -4.67 22.18 19.66
CA ALA A 11 -3.26 21.81 19.61
C ALA A 11 -2.77 21.10 20.90
N ASP A 12 -3.40 21.34 22.05
CA ASP A 12 -3.03 20.69 23.32
C ASP A 12 -3.45 19.21 23.38
N TRP A 13 -4.33 18.76 22.47
CA TRP A 13 -4.82 17.37 22.36
C TRP A 13 -4.37 16.66 21.08
N LEU A 14 -3.77 17.41 20.15
CA LEU A 14 -3.35 16.91 18.84
C LEU A 14 -1.86 16.58 18.87
N ASP A 15 -1.53 15.37 19.30
CA ASP A 15 -0.23 14.77 19.00
C ASP A 15 -0.25 14.27 17.55
N SER A 16 -0.07 15.20 16.60
CA SER A 16 0.08 14.87 15.18
C SER A 16 1.55 14.77 14.81
N PRO A 17 2.03 13.61 14.33
CA PRO A 17 3.40 13.48 13.85
C PRO A 17 3.66 14.23 12.53
N TRP A 18 2.62 14.78 11.90
CA TRP A 18 2.61 15.36 10.56
C TRP A 18 2.86 16.88 10.52
N LYS A 19 3.93 17.34 11.19
CA LYS A 19 4.17 18.79 11.39
C LYS A 19 4.40 19.59 10.09
N SER A 20 4.88 18.96 9.02
CA SER A 20 5.32 19.61 7.78
C SER A 20 4.53 19.23 6.54
N PHE A 21 3.60 18.27 6.63
CA PHE A 21 2.96 17.70 5.44
C PHE A 21 1.77 18.52 4.93
N PHE A 22 1.08 19.28 5.79
CA PHE A 22 -0.13 20.00 5.39
C PHE A 22 -0.13 21.42 5.96
N THR A 23 0.25 22.38 5.11
CA THR A 23 -0.05 23.81 5.28
C THR A 23 -1.53 24.06 4.97
N ASP A 24 -2.12 25.14 5.49
CA ASP A 24 -3.56 25.55 5.37
C ASP A 24 -4.12 25.74 3.94
N ASP A 25 -3.33 25.36 2.93
CA ASP A 25 -3.67 25.34 1.53
C ASP A 25 -4.49 24.08 1.23
N ARG A 26 -5.80 24.25 1.13
CA ARG A 26 -6.77 23.24 0.67
C ARG A 26 -6.92 23.20 -0.86
N GLY A 27 -6.04 23.88 -1.60
CA GLY A 27 -6.07 23.92 -3.06
C GLY A 27 -5.53 22.63 -3.68
N THR A 28 -5.84 22.44 -4.97
CA THR A 28 -5.21 21.43 -5.81
C THR A 28 -3.73 21.77 -5.99
N LYS A 29 -2.87 21.19 -5.14
CA LYS A 29 -1.43 21.29 -5.32
C LYS A 29 -1.01 20.47 -6.55
N PRO A 30 -0.08 20.98 -7.38
CA PRO A 30 0.49 20.18 -8.45
C PRO A 30 1.14 18.92 -7.84
N VAL A 31 0.87 17.77 -8.45
CA VAL A 31 1.52 16.51 -8.06
C VAL A 31 3.03 16.69 -8.20
N PRO A 32 3.83 16.45 -7.15
CA PRO A 32 5.27 16.56 -7.25
C PRO A 32 5.81 15.55 -8.29
N PRO A 33 6.97 15.82 -8.90
CA PRO A 33 7.59 14.84 -9.79
C PRO A 33 7.90 13.56 -9.02
N THR A 34 7.31 12.44 -9.43
CA THR A 34 7.47 11.10 -8.81
C THR A 34 8.33 10.15 -9.65
N GLY A 35 8.95 10.67 -10.72
CA GLY A 35 9.84 9.89 -11.57
C GLY A 35 11.11 9.45 -10.83
N ILE A 36 11.58 8.24 -11.12
CA ILE A 36 12.82 7.67 -10.59
C ILE A 36 13.86 7.49 -11.69
N GLU A 37 15.13 7.49 -11.29
CA GLU A 37 16.24 7.38 -12.23
C GLU A 37 16.27 6.00 -12.92
N MET A 38 16.71 5.98 -14.19
CA MET A 38 16.73 4.73 -14.97
C MET A 38 17.63 3.64 -14.34
N ASN A 39 18.69 4.04 -13.65
CA ASN A 39 19.55 3.11 -12.92
C ASN A 39 18.79 2.43 -11.77
N GLU A 40 17.95 3.18 -11.05
CA GLU A 40 17.14 2.65 -9.96
C GLU A 40 16.03 1.72 -10.46
N ILE A 41 15.39 2.07 -11.57
CA ILE A 41 14.45 1.19 -12.28
C ILE A 41 15.10 -0.16 -12.58
N ARG A 42 16.31 -0.14 -13.14
CA ARG A 42 17.06 -1.36 -13.47
C ARG A 42 17.44 -2.15 -12.22
N GLU A 43 17.95 -1.51 -11.18
CA GLU A 43 18.32 -2.17 -9.93
C GLU A 43 17.14 -2.90 -9.30
N ILE A 44 16.03 -2.19 -9.07
CA ILE A 44 14.83 -2.75 -8.43
C ILE A 44 14.24 -3.86 -9.31
N GLY A 45 14.07 -3.61 -10.60
CA GLY A 45 13.53 -4.60 -11.53
C GLY A 45 14.41 -5.85 -11.65
N ASN A 46 15.74 -5.70 -11.58
CA ASN A 46 16.68 -6.82 -11.56
C ASN A 46 16.52 -7.66 -10.30
N VAL A 47 16.49 -7.04 -9.11
CA VAL A 47 16.32 -7.77 -7.84
C VAL A 47 14.96 -8.49 -7.81
N PHE A 48 13.90 -7.79 -8.22
CA PHE A 48 12.54 -8.35 -8.23
C PHE A 48 12.32 -9.50 -9.22
N SER A 49 13.15 -9.56 -10.28
CA SER A 49 13.08 -10.58 -11.33
C SER A 49 14.10 -11.72 -11.15
N THR A 50 14.96 -11.65 -10.13
CA THR A 50 16.03 -12.63 -9.92
C THR A 50 15.62 -13.65 -8.86
N PRO A 51 15.70 -14.96 -9.15
CA PRO A 51 15.46 -15.96 -8.12
C PRO A 51 16.54 -15.90 -7.03
N PRO A 52 16.21 -16.28 -5.80
CA PRO A 52 17.19 -16.44 -4.72
C PRO A 52 18.26 -17.48 -5.07
N GLY A 53 19.36 -17.46 -4.31
CA GLY A 53 20.56 -18.27 -4.56
C GLY A 53 20.32 -19.79 -4.62
N ILE A 54 21.37 -20.54 -4.98
CA ILE A 54 21.32 -21.98 -5.30
C ILE A 54 20.70 -22.84 -4.18
N GLU A 55 20.84 -22.42 -2.91
CA GLU A 55 20.29 -23.14 -1.77
C GLU A 55 18.76 -23.01 -1.62
N PHE A 56 18.11 -22.11 -2.38
CA PHE A 56 16.67 -21.89 -2.32
C PHE A 56 15.94 -22.64 -3.44
N THR A 57 15.09 -23.59 -3.06
CA THR A 57 14.34 -24.38 -4.04
C THR A 57 13.05 -23.67 -4.42
N ILE A 58 13.07 -22.87 -5.48
CA ILE A 58 11.89 -22.14 -5.97
C ILE A 58 11.00 -22.99 -6.91
N HIS A 59 9.69 -22.80 -6.82
CA HIS A 59 8.69 -23.48 -7.67
C HIS A 59 8.96 -23.24 -9.18
N PRO A 60 8.91 -24.27 -10.04
CA PRO A 60 9.20 -24.12 -11.48
C PRO A 60 8.33 -23.08 -12.20
N GLY A 61 7.05 -22.99 -11.85
CA GLY A 61 6.14 -21.97 -12.39
C GLY A 61 6.59 -20.55 -12.05
N LEU A 62 7.14 -20.36 -10.85
CA LEU A 62 7.62 -19.06 -10.40
C LEU A 62 8.94 -18.67 -11.09
N LYS A 63 9.83 -19.64 -11.38
CA LYS A 63 11.00 -19.40 -12.23
C LYS A 63 10.62 -18.81 -13.59
N ARG A 64 9.52 -19.31 -14.18
CA ARG A 64 9.00 -18.81 -15.46
C ARG A 64 8.49 -17.37 -15.32
N ILE A 65 7.78 -17.05 -14.25
CA ILE A 65 7.28 -15.70 -13.97
C ILE A 65 8.46 -14.74 -13.81
N LEU A 66 9.46 -15.07 -12.98
CA LEU A 66 10.65 -14.25 -12.76
C LEU A 66 11.44 -14.01 -14.05
N LYS A 67 11.61 -15.05 -14.87
CA LYS A 67 12.22 -14.91 -16.20
C LYS A 67 11.40 -14.00 -17.12
N GLY A 68 10.07 -14.09 -17.07
CA GLY A 68 9.17 -13.20 -17.82
C GLY A 68 9.35 -11.74 -17.42
N ARG A 69 9.41 -11.45 -16.12
CA ARG A 69 9.69 -10.11 -15.61
C ARG A 69 11.05 -9.59 -16.07
N ARG A 70 12.08 -10.44 -16.03
CA ARG A 70 13.42 -10.10 -16.51
C ARG A 70 13.40 -9.69 -17.98
N ASN A 71 12.75 -10.47 -18.83
CA ASN A 71 12.63 -10.17 -20.25
C ASN A 71 11.92 -8.83 -20.48
N MET A 72 10.81 -8.57 -19.79
CA MET A 72 10.08 -7.30 -19.90
C MET A 72 10.98 -6.12 -19.52
N MET A 73 11.72 -6.22 -18.41
CA MET A 73 12.67 -5.19 -17.99
C MET A 73 13.77 -4.94 -19.03
N ASP A 74 14.33 -6.00 -19.62
CA ASP A 74 15.37 -5.90 -20.65
C ASP A 74 14.82 -5.28 -21.96
N GLU A 75 13.53 -5.48 -22.26
CA GLU A 75 12.82 -4.88 -23.42
C GLU A 75 12.28 -3.46 -23.15
N GLY A 76 12.36 -2.96 -21.90
CA GLY A 76 11.81 -1.65 -21.52
C GLY A 76 10.29 -1.63 -21.32
N HIS A 77 9.71 -2.79 -21.04
CA HIS A 77 8.29 -2.97 -20.72
C HIS A 77 8.10 -3.26 -19.22
N VAL A 78 6.94 -2.86 -18.69
CA VAL A 78 6.55 -3.13 -17.30
C VAL A 78 5.10 -3.57 -17.26
N ASP A 79 4.81 -4.59 -16.45
CA ASP A 79 3.45 -4.96 -16.07
C ASP A 79 3.07 -4.31 -14.74
N TRP A 80 1.85 -4.57 -14.25
CA TRP A 80 1.36 -3.98 -13.01
C TRP A 80 2.19 -4.38 -11.79
N ALA A 81 2.65 -5.63 -11.73
CA ALA A 81 3.45 -6.13 -10.61
C ALA A 81 4.86 -5.52 -10.59
N ILE A 82 5.48 -5.34 -11.76
CA ILE A 82 6.75 -4.61 -11.87
C ILE A 82 6.55 -3.14 -11.48
N GLY A 83 5.50 -2.48 -11.99
CA GLY A 83 5.20 -1.09 -11.62
C GLY A 83 5.02 -0.90 -10.12
N GLU A 84 4.29 -1.81 -9.46
CA GLU A 84 4.14 -1.83 -8.00
C GLU A 84 5.48 -2.03 -7.29
N ALA A 85 6.30 -3.00 -7.73
CA ALA A 85 7.61 -3.26 -7.16
C ALA A 85 8.58 -2.07 -7.34
N LEU A 86 8.53 -1.37 -8.47
CA LEU A 86 9.32 -0.16 -8.71
C LEU A 86 8.90 0.96 -7.74
N ALA A 87 7.60 1.20 -7.59
CA ALA A 87 7.08 2.22 -6.68
C ALA A 87 7.41 1.91 -5.21
N PHE A 88 7.22 0.67 -4.77
CA PHE A 88 7.56 0.29 -3.39
C PHE A 88 9.07 0.30 -3.18
N GLY A 89 9.83 -0.24 -4.13
CA GLY A 89 11.28 -0.33 -4.04
C GLY A 89 11.97 1.03 -3.95
N SER A 90 11.51 2.03 -4.72
CA SER A 90 12.09 3.38 -4.65
C SER A 90 11.80 4.04 -3.31
N LEU A 91 10.57 3.94 -2.80
CA LEU A 91 10.22 4.45 -1.46
C LEU A 91 11.08 3.79 -0.37
N LEU A 92 11.29 2.48 -0.45
CA LEU A 92 12.15 1.76 0.49
C LEU A 92 13.59 2.29 0.45
N LYS A 93 14.15 2.55 -0.74
CA LYS A 93 15.49 3.12 -0.91
C LYS A 93 15.59 4.58 -0.42
N GLU A 94 14.50 5.34 -0.47
CA GLU A 94 14.40 6.69 0.09
C GLU A 94 14.21 6.72 1.62
N GLY A 95 14.13 5.55 2.27
CA GLY A 95 13.93 5.46 3.71
C GLY A 95 12.46 5.55 4.15
N ILE A 96 11.52 5.43 3.21
CA ILE A 96 10.08 5.41 3.49
C ILE A 96 9.64 3.95 3.71
N HIS A 97 9.07 3.69 4.88
CA HIS A 97 8.59 2.36 5.24
C HIS A 97 7.39 1.95 4.39
N VAL A 98 7.37 0.75 3.79
CA VAL A 98 6.20 0.26 3.05
C VAL A 98 5.58 -0.92 3.79
N ARG A 99 4.27 -0.85 4.04
CA ARG A 99 3.45 -1.89 4.65
C ARG A 99 2.30 -2.26 3.73
N LEU A 100 2.17 -3.54 3.39
CA LEU A 100 1.06 -4.11 2.61
C LEU A 100 0.41 -5.24 3.41
N SER A 101 -0.88 -5.11 3.70
CA SER A 101 -1.65 -6.05 4.50
C SER A 101 -2.95 -6.42 3.80
N GLY A 102 -3.39 -7.66 3.95
CA GLY A 102 -4.62 -8.16 3.34
C GLY A 102 -4.56 -9.67 3.17
N GLN A 103 -5.63 -10.26 2.66
CA GLN A 103 -5.69 -11.70 2.44
C GLN A 103 -4.86 -12.08 1.21
N ASP A 104 -3.95 -13.05 1.37
CA ASP A 104 -3.09 -13.59 0.30
C ASP A 104 -2.21 -12.55 -0.44
N VAL A 105 -2.00 -11.36 0.12
CA VAL A 105 -1.28 -10.26 -0.52
C VAL A 105 0.16 -10.60 -0.88
N GLU A 106 0.82 -11.50 -0.15
CA GLU A 106 2.20 -11.92 -0.40
C GLU A 106 2.37 -12.53 -1.80
N ARG A 107 1.41 -13.36 -2.22
CA ARG A 107 1.32 -13.92 -3.57
C ARG A 107 0.53 -12.99 -4.50
N GLY A 108 -0.46 -12.31 -3.95
CA GLY A 108 -1.58 -11.66 -4.64
C GLY A 108 -2.68 -12.67 -4.95
N THR A 109 -3.94 -12.26 -4.78
CA THR A 109 -5.14 -13.03 -5.12
C THR A 109 -5.03 -13.63 -6.53
N PHE A 110 -4.66 -12.78 -7.50
CA PHE A 110 -4.51 -13.13 -8.91
C PHE A 110 -3.15 -13.74 -9.26
N SER A 111 -2.33 -14.12 -8.27
CA SER A 111 -0.99 -14.69 -8.46
C SER A 111 -0.08 -13.82 -9.35
N HIS A 112 -0.20 -12.50 -9.26
CA HIS A 112 0.57 -11.54 -10.06
C HIS A 112 1.78 -10.99 -9.30
N ARG A 113 1.69 -10.91 -7.97
CA ARG A 113 2.60 -10.12 -7.12
C ARG A 113 3.85 -10.88 -6.71
N HIS A 114 3.71 -12.02 -6.03
CA HIS A 114 4.84 -12.84 -5.58
C HIS A 114 5.96 -12.04 -4.86
N HIS A 115 5.58 -11.20 -3.89
CA HIS A 115 6.54 -10.46 -3.07
C HIS A 115 7.22 -11.34 -2.02
N VAL A 116 6.61 -12.47 -1.68
CA VAL A 116 7.23 -13.51 -0.85
C VAL A 116 7.36 -14.78 -1.69
N LEU A 117 8.58 -15.28 -1.78
CA LEU A 117 8.89 -16.56 -2.40
C LEU A 117 9.03 -17.61 -1.29
N HIS A 118 8.50 -18.81 -1.51
CA HIS A 118 8.55 -19.93 -0.56
C HIS A 118 9.43 -21.06 -1.10
N ASP A 119 10.33 -21.56 -0.25
CA ASP A 119 11.15 -22.74 -0.57
C ASP A 119 10.24 -23.99 -0.65
N GLN A 120 10.42 -24.79 -1.70
CA GLN A 120 9.59 -25.97 -1.97
C GLN A 120 10.01 -27.20 -1.16
N ILE A 121 11.20 -27.21 -0.56
CA ILE A 121 11.73 -28.34 0.21
C ILE A 121 11.75 -27.99 1.70
N ARG A 122 12.18 -26.79 2.06
CA ARG A 122 12.33 -26.35 3.45
C ARG A 122 11.11 -25.56 3.90
N ASP A 123 10.36 -26.12 4.85
CA ASP A 123 9.18 -25.46 5.40
C ASP A 123 9.54 -24.12 6.08
N LYS A 124 8.64 -23.14 5.97
CA LYS A 124 8.75 -21.77 6.52
C LYS A 124 9.98 -20.96 6.10
N VAL A 125 10.75 -21.43 5.12
CA VAL A 125 11.84 -20.65 4.54
C VAL A 125 11.27 -19.78 3.42
N THR A 126 11.33 -18.48 3.64
CA THR A 126 10.85 -17.48 2.69
C THR A 126 11.96 -16.54 2.24
N TYR A 127 11.77 -15.91 1.09
CA TYR A 127 12.64 -14.87 0.55
C TYR A 127 11.79 -13.72 0.03
N VAL A 128 12.13 -12.49 0.42
CA VAL A 128 11.39 -11.28 0.05
C VAL A 128 12.30 -10.40 -0.81
N PRO A 129 12.17 -10.37 -2.15
CA PRO A 129 13.10 -9.65 -3.01
C PRO A 129 13.19 -8.16 -2.69
N LEU A 130 12.07 -7.51 -2.35
CA LEU A 130 12.03 -6.09 -2.02
C LEU A 130 12.73 -5.74 -0.69
N ASP A 131 13.04 -6.73 0.15
CA ASP A 131 13.83 -6.53 1.38
C ASP A 131 15.35 -6.64 1.12
N GLN A 132 15.76 -6.79 -0.15
CA GLN A 132 17.13 -7.07 -0.57
C GLN A 132 17.66 -6.04 -1.59
N LEU A 133 17.11 -4.83 -1.58
CA LEU A 133 17.47 -3.74 -2.50
C LEU A 133 18.73 -2.98 -2.05
N SER A 134 18.90 -2.76 -0.74
CA SER A 134 20.05 -2.06 -0.16
C SER A 134 20.20 -2.39 1.33
N GLU A 135 21.41 -2.30 1.88
CA GLU A 135 21.63 -2.45 3.34
C GLU A 135 20.99 -1.31 4.15
N ASN A 136 20.81 -0.13 3.54
CA ASN A 136 20.28 1.07 4.20
C ASN A 136 18.80 1.35 3.85
N GLN A 137 18.12 0.43 3.17
CA GLN A 137 16.71 0.62 2.84
C GLN A 137 15.83 0.66 4.09
N ALA A 138 14.68 1.31 3.98
CA ALA A 138 13.62 1.16 4.97
C ALA A 138 13.04 -0.25 4.96
N LYS A 139 12.39 -0.59 6.07
CA LYS A 139 11.78 -1.89 6.26
C LYS A 139 10.64 -2.10 5.26
N TYR A 140 10.58 -3.27 4.64
CA TYR A 140 9.40 -3.70 3.90
C TYR A 140 8.59 -4.68 4.74
N ILE A 141 7.28 -4.47 4.88
CA ILE A 141 6.39 -5.44 5.54
C ILE A 141 5.25 -5.78 4.59
N VAL A 142 5.26 -7.02 4.10
CA VAL A 142 4.11 -7.63 3.44
C VAL A 142 3.60 -8.75 4.34
N CYS A 143 2.30 -8.78 4.61
CA CYS A 143 1.74 -9.77 5.52
C CYS A 143 0.35 -10.23 5.08
N ASN A 144 0.20 -11.56 4.94
CA ASN A 144 -1.10 -12.18 4.82
C ASN A 144 -1.90 -11.99 6.13
N SER A 145 -3.04 -11.33 6.05
CA SER A 145 -3.92 -11.11 7.19
C SER A 145 -4.77 -12.35 7.49
N SER A 146 -5.43 -12.35 8.65
CA SER A 146 -6.55 -13.26 8.89
C SER A 146 -7.71 -12.91 7.95
N LEU A 147 -8.69 -13.82 7.86
CA LEU A 147 -9.93 -13.63 7.10
C LEU A 147 -10.88 -12.66 7.81
N SER A 148 -10.48 -11.39 7.90
CA SER A 148 -11.23 -10.33 8.55
C SER A 148 -10.88 -8.98 7.93
N GLU A 149 -11.86 -8.27 7.37
CA GLU A 149 -11.62 -6.93 6.81
C GLU A 149 -11.78 -5.86 7.89
N TYR A 150 -12.84 -5.93 8.71
CA TYR A 150 -13.15 -4.91 9.71
C TYR A 150 -11.98 -4.67 10.67
N ALA A 151 -11.46 -5.74 11.29
CA ALA A 151 -10.41 -5.63 12.28
C ALA A 151 -9.06 -5.27 11.66
N VAL A 152 -8.75 -5.85 10.48
CA VAL A 152 -7.47 -5.61 9.80
C VAL A 152 -7.43 -4.19 9.25
N LEU A 153 -8.47 -3.71 8.57
CA LEU A 153 -8.51 -2.33 8.06
C LEU A 153 -8.45 -1.32 9.20
N GLY A 154 -9.13 -1.59 10.33
CA GLY A 154 -9.03 -0.76 11.53
C GLY A 154 -7.61 -0.73 12.12
N PHE A 155 -6.90 -1.85 12.10
CA PHE A 155 -5.49 -1.93 12.50
C PHE A 155 -4.59 -1.12 11.57
N GLU A 156 -4.72 -1.30 10.26
CA GLU A 156 -3.90 -0.60 9.26
C GLU A 156 -4.12 0.91 9.30
N LEU A 157 -5.36 1.35 9.53
CA LEU A 157 -5.67 2.75 9.78
C LEU A 157 -4.95 3.28 11.04
N GLY A 158 -4.91 2.52 12.12
CA GLY A 158 -4.13 2.88 13.31
C GLY A 158 -2.64 3.06 12.98
N TYR A 159 -2.10 2.16 12.16
CA TYR A 159 -0.72 2.20 11.70
C TYR A 159 -0.44 3.45 10.84
N SER A 160 -1.30 3.73 9.87
CA SER A 160 -1.16 4.84 8.91
C SER A 160 -1.16 6.22 9.57
N MET A 161 -1.87 6.39 10.69
CA MET A 161 -1.90 7.66 11.42
C MET A 161 -0.59 7.96 12.16
N THR A 162 0.27 6.96 12.40
CA THR A 162 1.38 7.05 13.36
C THR A 162 2.69 7.55 12.75
N ASN A 163 3.02 7.15 11.53
CA ASN A 163 4.29 7.53 10.90
C ASN A 163 4.08 8.20 9.54
N PRO A 164 4.40 9.50 9.40
CA PRO A 164 4.28 10.21 8.14
C PRO A 164 5.20 9.69 7.04
N ASN A 165 6.33 9.07 7.41
CA ASN A 165 7.29 8.49 6.49
C ASN A 165 7.02 7.00 6.29
N SER A 166 5.77 6.68 5.95
CA SER A 166 5.36 5.33 5.57
C SER A 166 4.37 5.36 4.41
N LEU A 167 4.25 4.25 3.69
CA LEU A 167 3.16 3.93 2.80
C LEU A 167 2.45 2.71 3.42
N VAL A 168 1.17 2.87 3.76
CA VAL A 168 0.37 1.81 4.38
C VAL A 168 -0.75 1.43 3.43
N CYS A 169 -0.72 0.21 2.93
CA CYS A 169 -1.68 -0.33 1.99
C CYS A 169 -2.50 -1.45 2.64
N TRP A 170 -3.81 -1.38 2.46
CA TRP A 170 -4.72 -2.50 2.74
C TRP A 170 -5.35 -2.97 1.42
N GLU A 171 -5.21 -4.26 1.12
CA GLU A 171 -5.80 -4.88 -0.07
C GLU A 171 -6.96 -5.81 0.32
N ALA A 172 -8.13 -5.54 -0.26
CA ALA A 172 -9.24 -6.48 -0.23
C ALA A 172 -8.99 -7.62 -1.24
N GLN A 173 -9.39 -8.85 -0.93
CA GLN A 173 -9.21 -9.98 -1.86
C GLN A 173 -9.92 -9.71 -3.20
N PHE A 174 -11.16 -9.20 -3.12
CA PHE A 174 -11.89 -8.51 -4.18
C PHE A 174 -12.47 -7.23 -3.60
N GLY A 175 -12.62 -6.20 -4.43
CA GLY A 175 -13.12 -4.90 -3.98
C GLY A 175 -14.50 -4.99 -3.35
N ASP A 176 -15.36 -5.92 -3.79
CA ASP A 176 -16.71 -6.13 -3.28
C ASP A 176 -16.78 -6.33 -1.75
N PHE A 177 -15.73 -6.90 -1.14
CA PHE A 177 -15.66 -7.21 0.29
C PHE A 177 -15.31 -6.02 1.18
N ASN A 178 -15.04 -4.83 0.63
CA ASN A 178 -14.75 -3.64 1.45
C ASN A 178 -15.92 -3.26 2.39
N ASN A 179 -17.14 -3.65 2.00
CA ASN A 179 -18.36 -3.35 2.75
C ASN A 179 -18.42 -3.98 4.15
N THR A 180 -17.68 -5.05 4.42
CA THR A 180 -17.62 -5.65 5.77
C THR A 180 -16.84 -4.78 6.75
N ALA A 181 -16.02 -3.85 6.23
CA ALA A 181 -15.29 -2.84 7.00
C ALA A 181 -15.90 -1.43 6.88
N GLN A 182 -17.17 -1.30 6.44
CA GLN A 182 -17.81 -0.02 6.17
C GLN A 182 -17.74 0.97 7.35
N CYS A 183 -17.88 0.52 8.60
CA CYS A 183 -17.76 1.42 9.75
C CYS A 183 -16.36 2.05 9.86
N ILE A 184 -15.30 1.35 9.49
CA ILE A 184 -13.94 1.90 9.48
C ILE A 184 -13.83 2.97 8.39
N ILE A 185 -14.39 2.67 7.22
CA ILE A 185 -14.40 3.58 6.07
C ILE A 185 -15.17 4.87 6.41
N ASP A 186 -16.42 4.75 6.85
CA ASP A 186 -17.32 5.88 7.12
C ASP A 186 -16.85 6.72 8.31
N GLN A 187 -16.50 6.04 9.41
CA GLN A 187 -16.29 6.70 10.68
C GLN A 187 -14.85 7.10 10.92
N PHE A 188 -13.92 6.73 10.06
CA PHE A 188 -12.52 7.09 10.25
C PHE A 188 -11.82 7.49 8.96
N ILE A 189 -11.87 6.68 7.91
CA ILE A 189 -11.12 6.98 6.68
C ILE A 189 -11.67 8.24 6.00
N SER A 190 -12.99 8.30 5.76
CA SER A 190 -13.59 9.43 5.05
C SER A 190 -13.71 10.70 5.90
N SER A 191 -13.88 10.56 7.21
CA SER A 191 -14.26 11.69 8.09
C SER A 191 -13.30 11.96 9.25
N GLY A 192 -12.23 11.18 9.41
CA GLY A 192 -11.32 11.27 10.55
C GLY A 192 -10.53 12.57 10.62
N GLN A 193 -10.13 13.10 9.47
CA GLN A 193 -9.44 14.39 9.39
C GLN A 193 -10.35 15.54 9.83
N ASP A 194 -11.59 15.60 9.36
CA ASP A 194 -12.51 16.69 9.71
C ASP A 194 -12.99 16.61 11.16
N LYS A 195 -13.26 15.41 11.67
CA LYS A 195 -13.78 15.23 13.04
C LYS A 195 -12.70 15.39 14.11
N TRP A 196 -11.49 14.90 13.84
CA TRP A 196 -10.46 14.74 14.87
C TRP A 196 -9.10 15.28 14.48
N ILE A 197 -8.97 15.91 13.31
CA ILE A 197 -7.70 16.43 12.79
C ILE A 197 -6.65 15.30 12.75
N ARG A 198 -7.12 14.08 12.44
CA ARG A 198 -6.29 12.88 12.30
C ARG A 198 -6.08 12.58 10.83
N GLN A 199 -4.83 12.72 10.41
CA GLN A 199 -4.39 12.43 9.06
C GLN A 199 -4.01 10.97 8.94
N SER A 200 -4.30 10.41 7.77
CA SER A 200 -3.99 9.03 7.40
C SER A 200 -3.55 9.01 5.95
N ASN A 201 -2.50 8.26 5.65
CA ASN A 201 -2.00 7.99 4.31
C ASN A 201 -2.36 6.57 3.84
N ILE A 202 -3.42 5.97 4.40
CA ILE A 202 -3.83 4.63 4.04
C ILE A 202 -4.27 4.57 2.57
N VAL A 203 -3.78 3.56 1.86
CA VAL A 203 -4.19 3.25 0.48
C VAL A 203 -5.07 2.02 0.51
N LEU A 204 -6.27 2.13 -0.09
CA LEU A 204 -7.19 1.01 -0.26
C LEU A 204 -7.03 0.43 -1.66
N LEU A 205 -6.51 -0.79 -1.75
CA LEU A 205 -6.42 -1.54 -3.00
C LEU A 205 -7.67 -2.41 -3.13
N LEU A 206 -8.57 -2.00 -4.02
CA LEU A 206 -9.89 -2.62 -4.20
C LEU A 206 -10.01 -3.16 -5.63
N PRO A 207 -9.70 -4.46 -5.87
CA PRO A 207 -9.85 -5.05 -7.20
C PRO A 207 -11.27 -4.86 -7.76
N HIS A 208 -11.37 -4.38 -9.00
CA HIS A 208 -12.63 -3.98 -9.62
C HIS A 208 -12.62 -4.32 -11.11
N GLY A 209 -13.72 -4.87 -11.63
CA GLY A 209 -13.87 -5.15 -13.06
C GLY A 209 -15.09 -6.03 -13.36
N PHE A 210 -15.88 -5.66 -14.37
CA PHE A 210 -17.05 -6.44 -14.80
C PHE A 210 -16.66 -7.52 -15.81
N GLU A 211 -16.07 -8.61 -15.31
CA GLU A 211 -15.51 -9.71 -16.13
C GLU A 211 -16.38 -10.97 -16.15
N GLY A 212 -17.62 -10.90 -15.66
CA GLY A 212 -18.57 -12.02 -15.67
C GLY A 212 -18.42 -13.00 -14.50
N MET A 213 -17.68 -12.63 -13.45
CA MET A 213 -17.45 -13.45 -12.24
C MET A 213 -18.60 -13.41 -11.23
N GLY A 214 -19.69 -12.69 -11.53
CA GLY A 214 -20.87 -12.56 -10.66
C GLY A 214 -20.86 -11.34 -9.75
N PRO A 215 -21.93 -11.14 -8.96
CA PRO A 215 -22.19 -9.90 -8.25
C PRO A 215 -21.23 -9.60 -7.08
N GLU A 216 -20.51 -10.59 -6.56
CA GLU A 216 -19.55 -10.45 -5.45
C GLU A 216 -18.07 -10.42 -5.91
N HIS A 217 -17.82 -10.33 -7.21
CA HIS A 217 -16.47 -10.31 -7.78
C HIS A 217 -16.37 -9.32 -8.96
N SER A 218 -17.12 -8.22 -8.88
CA SER A 218 -17.22 -7.25 -9.98
C SER A 218 -17.02 -5.81 -9.54
N SER A 219 -17.58 -5.42 -8.39
CA SER A 219 -17.72 -4.01 -8.02
C SER A 219 -17.10 -3.68 -6.67
N ALA A 220 -16.05 -2.86 -6.69
CA ALA A 220 -15.54 -2.17 -5.51
C ALA A 220 -16.48 -1.08 -4.98
N ARG A 221 -17.60 -0.82 -5.66
CA ARG A 221 -18.59 0.23 -5.35
C ARG A 221 -17.98 1.64 -5.36
N PRO A 222 -17.25 2.04 -6.42
CA PRO A 222 -16.61 3.36 -6.49
C PRO A 222 -17.62 4.50 -6.30
N GLU A 223 -18.89 4.33 -6.70
CA GLU A 223 -19.96 5.29 -6.48
C GLU A 223 -20.17 5.65 -5.00
N ARG A 224 -19.94 4.70 -4.08
CA ARG A 224 -20.03 4.94 -2.64
C ARG A 224 -18.86 5.75 -2.13
N PHE A 225 -17.65 5.48 -2.64
CA PHE A 225 -16.47 6.27 -2.31
C PHE A 225 -16.60 7.70 -2.80
N LEU A 226 -17.12 7.89 -4.03
CA LEU A 226 -17.41 9.22 -4.57
C LEU A 226 -18.47 9.96 -3.74
N GLN A 227 -19.54 9.28 -3.32
CA GLN A 227 -20.57 9.88 -2.45
C GLN A 227 -20.03 10.31 -1.07
N MET A 228 -18.98 9.66 -0.57
CA MET A 228 -18.35 10.01 0.71
C MET A 228 -17.32 11.14 0.59
N SER A 229 -16.94 11.55 -0.62
CA SER A 229 -16.07 12.71 -0.84
C SER A 229 -16.84 14.01 -0.56
N ASN A 230 -16.13 15.02 -0.07
CA ASN A 230 -16.69 16.36 0.21
C ASN A 230 -16.51 17.33 -0.98
N ASP A 231 -16.43 16.81 -2.20
CA ASP A 231 -16.18 17.59 -3.41
C ASP A 231 -17.42 18.43 -3.77
N ASP A 232 -17.20 19.63 -4.31
CA ASP A 232 -18.30 20.52 -4.70
C ASP A 232 -18.87 20.05 -6.06
N PRO A 233 -20.13 19.57 -6.11
CA PRO A 233 -20.72 19.05 -7.34
C PRO A 233 -20.88 20.09 -8.44
N ASP A 234 -20.84 21.39 -8.10
CA ASP A 234 -20.99 22.50 -9.05
C ASP A 234 -19.62 23.03 -9.53
N TRP A 235 -18.51 22.53 -8.98
CA TRP A 235 -17.16 22.92 -9.35
C TRP A 235 -16.47 21.81 -10.15
N PHE A 236 -16.17 22.09 -11.42
CA PHE A 236 -15.38 21.20 -12.27
C PHE A 236 -13.94 21.75 -12.36
N PRO A 237 -12.91 20.92 -12.07
CA PRO A 237 -11.50 21.33 -12.13
C PRO A 237 -11.01 21.66 -13.55
#